data_AF-A0A535H6Y3-F1
#
_entry.id   AF-A0A535H6Y3-F1
#
_cell.length_a   1.000
_cell.length_b   1.000
_cell.length_c   1.000
_cell.angle_alpha   90.00
_cell.angle_beta   90.00
_cell.angle_gamma   90.00
#
_symmetry.space_group_name_H-M   'P 1'
#
loop_
_entity.id
_entity.type
_entity.pdbx_description
1 polymer ?
#
loop_
_entity_poly.entity_id
_entity_poly.type
_entity_poly.pdbx_seq_one_letter_code
_entity_poly.pdbx_strand_id
1 'polypeptide(L)'
;MVALASACAAPAAIPGDSVPSSAPTETSSPTAAPTIAPTATTLVRTPEPIPTGAPQSSPPPVTTVSQTFGLGTAAALIEVVGPYRTSAETDLRSWVPMYLDALDKYRSDPMGANRGLLDLVYAPGPYAEFVRQSLQASVGPQPTPGTQRRFELGQLTIQHMYAKPWGRVAYIDAALTYLDRVTEAGGKTSTLQHAQQARFVNQGHGMYKVIDGYDPMIGRWVDGEQPRWSSLALEAEAAFPVGWYLQRESYVPAEQYPHAGAPGSYWLITAYDRARNDLLNQLDASYAKKEFTTRRFDDVSVRISRFEPATFLGDGVVTVVVNARLVTTAGGPERSTPVTRTLRFYRITRDGLNTNWQAVDEQGANGVWLSGGNLELAEIDQDRG
;
A
#
# COMPACT_ATOMS: atom_id res chain seq x y z
N MET A 1 46.43 -22.31 -31.63
CA MET A 1 47.48 -22.70 -30.66
C MET A 1 48.79 -22.08 -31.11
N VAL A 2 49.54 -21.29 -30.34
CA VAL A 2 49.11 -20.16 -29.47
C VAL A 2 50.29 -19.16 -29.48
N ALA A 3 50.07 -17.90 -29.91
CA ALA A 3 51.10 -16.85 -29.89
C ALA A 3 50.40 -15.50 -29.63
N LEU A 4 50.70 -14.86 -28.49
CA LEU A 4 51.63 -13.72 -28.31
C LEU A 4 51.02 -12.37 -28.70
N ALA A 5 50.92 -11.43 -27.75
CA ALA A 5 51.80 -10.26 -27.69
C ALA A 5 51.30 -9.21 -26.68
N SER A 6 52.28 -8.67 -25.96
CA SER A 6 52.24 -7.50 -25.08
C SER A 6 52.34 -6.21 -25.90
N ALA A 7 51.74 -5.10 -25.43
CA ALA A 7 52.34 -3.76 -25.51
C ALA A 7 51.55 -2.70 -24.71
N CYS A 8 52.31 -1.89 -23.97
CA CYS A 8 51.92 -0.73 -23.16
C CYS A 8 51.55 0.53 -23.97
N ALA A 9 50.89 1.46 -23.26
CA ALA A 9 51.11 2.93 -23.21
C ALA A 9 49.89 3.82 -23.54
N ALA A 10 49.52 4.66 -22.56
CA ALA A 10 48.75 5.90 -22.68
C ALA A 10 49.74 7.09 -22.84
N PRO A 11 49.37 8.40 -22.81
CA PRO A 11 48.14 9.16 -23.12
C PRO A 11 48.41 10.36 -24.09
N ALA A 12 47.38 11.15 -24.47
CA ALA A 12 47.35 12.60 -24.88
C ALA A 12 46.10 12.86 -25.77
N ALA A 13 45.19 13.84 -25.61
CA ALA A 13 45.26 15.30 -25.34
C ALA A 13 45.95 16.05 -26.52
N ILE A 14 45.54 17.19 -27.10
CA ILE A 14 44.72 18.35 -26.74
C ILE A 14 44.24 19.05 -28.09
N PRO A 15 44.05 20.40 -28.25
CA PRO A 15 42.86 21.05 -28.81
C PRO A 15 43.16 21.81 -30.14
N GLY A 16 42.26 22.68 -30.60
CA GLY A 16 42.59 23.65 -31.66
C GLY A 16 41.56 24.77 -31.83
N ASP A 17 42.00 25.98 -31.48
CA ASP A 17 41.30 27.27 -31.37
C ASP A 17 41.09 28.06 -32.69
N SER A 18 40.17 29.04 -32.59
CA SER A 18 40.25 30.44 -33.06
C SER A 18 39.97 30.90 -34.51
N VAL A 19 38.94 31.78 -34.56
CA VAL A 19 38.57 32.94 -35.41
C VAL A 19 39.67 33.59 -36.29
N PRO A 20 39.33 34.30 -37.40
CA PRO A 20 39.00 35.74 -37.29
C PRO A 20 37.86 36.27 -38.19
N SER A 21 37.42 37.47 -37.79
CA SER A 21 36.42 38.40 -38.33
C SER A 21 36.67 38.91 -39.76
N SER A 22 35.59 39.16 -40.51
CA SER A 22 35.48 40.30 -41.44
C SER A 22 34.01 40.59 -41.80
N ALA A 23 33.49 41.72 -41.32
CA ALA A 23 32.42 42.50 -41.96
C ALA A 23 33.11 43.57 -42.86
N PRO A 24 32.51 44.06 -43.98
CA PRO A 24 31.29 44.88 -43.94
C PRO A 24 30.29 44.74 -45.12
N THR A 25 29.05 45.10 -44.79
CA THR A 25 28.00 45.86 -45.53
C THR A 25 27.91 45.82 -47.06
N GLU A 26 26.74 45.45 -47.59
CA GLU A 26 25.99 46.30 -48.53
C GLU A 26 24.50 45.89 -48.65
N THR A 27 23.68 46.92 -48.85
CA THR A 27 22.23 47.02 -48.69
C THR A 27 21.49 46.61 -49.98
N SER A 28 20.42 45.80 -49.91
CA SER A 28 19.29 45.93 -50.85
C SER A 28 18.07 45.10 -50.45
N SER A 29 16.92 45.76 -50.54
CA SER A 29 15.56 45.38 -50.11
C SER A 29 15.02 44.05 -50.66
N PRO A 30 14.07 43.40 -49.95
CA PRO A 30 13.52 42.11 -50.36
C PRO A 30 12.46 42.24 -51.46
N THR A 31 12.64 41.51 -52.57
CA THR A 31 11.62 41.28 -53.59
C THR A 31 10.75 40.09 -53.19
N ALA A 32 9.43 40.31 -53.20
CA ALA A 32 8.41 39.32 -52.86
C ALA A 32 8.25 38.23 -53.94
N ALA A 33 7.95 37.01 -53.50
CA ALA A 33 7.49 35.88 -54.32
C ALA A 33 6.46 35.05 -53.53
N PRO A 34 5.58 34.28 -54.20
CA PRO A 34 4.13 34.32 -54.00
C PRO A 34 3.55 33.39 -52.92
N THR A 35 2.35 33.76 -52.47
CA THR A 35 1.46 33.08 -51.53
C THR A 35 1.07 31.67 -52.00
N ILE A 36 1.52 30.64 -51.28
CA ILE A 36 1.01 29.27 -51.38
C ILE A 36 -0.14 29.10 -50.37
N ALA A 37 -1.28 28.60 -50.85
CA ALA A 37 -2.49 28.37 -50.07
C ALA A 37 -2.27 27.38 -48.91
N PRO A 38 -2.91 27.58 -47.74
CA PRO A 38 -2.74 26.69 -46.61
C PRO A 38 -3.35 25.30 -46.89
N THR A 39 -2.52 24.28 -46.70
CA THR A 39 -2.87 22.86 -46.72
C THR A 39 -3.77 22.51 -45.53
N ALA A 40 -4.70 21.59 -45.75
CA ALA A 40 -5.78 21.17 -44.87
C ALA A 40 -5.38 21.03 -43.38
N THR A 41 -6.13 21.73 -42.53
CA THR A 41 -6.11 21.58 -41.07
C THR A 41 -6.49 20.14 -40.72
N THR A 42 -5.54 19.35 -40.24
CA THR A 42 -5.85 18.12 -39.51
C THR A 42 -6.59 18.57 -38.26
N LEU A 43 -7.91 18.37 -38.21
CA LEU A 43 -8.69 18.56 -37.00
C LEU A 43 -8.18 17.55 -35.97
N VAL A 44 -7.23 17.97 -35.13
CA VAL A 44 -6.98 17.32 -33.86
C VAL A 44 -8.30 17.41 -33.11
N ARG A 45 -9.02 16.28 -32.99
CA ARG A 45 -10.13 16.19 -32.04
C ARG A 45 -9.52 16.43 -30.66
N THR A 46 -9.73 17.63 -30.13
CA THR A 46 -9.61 17.89 -28.70
C THR A 46 -10.42 16.81 -28.00
N PRO A 47 -9.85 16.03 -27.06
CA PRO A 47 -10.65 15.15 -26.23
C PRO A 47 -11.76 15.98 -25.63
N GLU A 48 -13.00 15.51 -25.77
CA GLU A 48 -14.14 16.18 -25.16
C GLU A 48 -13.86 16.29 -23.64
N PRO A 49 -14.03 17.47 -23.02
CA PRO A 49 -13.81 17.61 -21.59
C PRO A 49 -14.67 16.59 -20.87
N ILE A 50 -14.05 15.75 -20.03
CA ILE A 50 -14.78 14.79 -19.18
C ILE A 50 -15.73 15.62 -18.31
N PRO A 51 -17.06 15.43 -18.41
CA PRO A 51 -17.99 16.18 -17.58
C PRO A 51 -17.73 15.85 -16.11
N THR A 52 -17.27 16.82 -15.33
CA THR A 52 -17.27 16.72 -13.87
C THR A 52 -18.73 16.58 -13.42
N GLY A 53 -19.11 15.41 -12.91
CA GLY A 53 -20.48 15.09 -12.49
C GLY A 53 -21.20 14.02 -13.31
N ALA A 54 -20.52 13.32 -14.22
CA ALA A 54 -21.08 12.12 -14.84
C ALA A 54 -21.36 11.02 -13.79
N PRO A 55 -22.46 10.27 -13.91
CA PRO A 55 -22.80 9.20 -12.98
C PRO A 55 -21.69 8.15 -12.93
N GLN A 56 -21.58 7.45 -11.79
CA GLN A 56 -20.75 6.26 -11.65
C GLN A 56 -21.62 5.13 -11.12
N SER A 57 -21.37 3.91 -11.58
CA SER A 57 -21.98 2.71 -11.03
C SER A 57 -21.62 2.59 -9.55
N SER A 58 -22.56 2.17 -8.70
CA SER A 58 -22.28 1.83 -7.30
C SER A 58 -21.71 0.41 -7.21
N PRO A 59 -20.87 0.09 -6.20
CA PRO A 59 -20.51 -1.29 -5.93
C PRO A 59 -21.76 -2.14 -5.72
N PRO A 60 -21.88 -3.31 -6.38
CA PRO A 60 -23.03 -4.18 -6.17
C PRO A 60 -23.04 -4.70 -4.73
N PRO A 61 -24.22 -4.92 -4.13
CA PRO A 61 -24.32 -5.59 -2.83
C PRO A 61 -23.80 -7.03 -2.96
N VAL A 62 -22.87 -7.41 -2.09
CA VAL A 62 -22.26 -8.74 -2.09
C VAL A 62 -22.65 -9.47 -0.81
N THR A 63 -23.20 -10.68 -0.97
CA THR A 63 -23.48 -11.58 0.15
C THR A 63 -22.30 -12.52 0.37
N THR A 64 -21.71 -12.52 1.57
CA THR A 64 -20.72 -13.55 1.92
C THR A 64 -21.42 -14.86 2.28
N VAL A 65 -21.00 -15.95 1.65
CA VAL A 65 -21.43 -17.31 1.98
C VAL A 65 -20.41 -17.93 2.92
N SER A 66 -20.79 -18.08 4.18
CA SER A 66 -19.95 -18.72 5.19
C SER A 66 -19.81 -20.22 4.93
N GLN A 67 -18.57 -20.69 4.88
CA GLN A 67 -18.24 -22.10 4.71
C GLN A 67 -16.85 -22.40 5.26
N THR A 68 -16.58 -23.64 5.65
CA THR A 68 -15.21 -24.05 5.94
C THR A 68 -14.37 -24.00 4.67
N PHE A 69 -13.20 -23.36 4.75
CA PHE A 69 -12.26 -23.25 3.65
C PHE A 69 -10.85 -23.67 4.06
N GLY A 70 -10.03 -24.01 3.07
CA GLY A 70 -8.66 -24.47 3.31
C GLY A 70 -7.78 -23.34 3.86
N LEU A 71 -7.08 -23.62 4.97
CA LEU A 71 -6.01 -22.77 5.46
C LEU A 71 -4.68 -23.34 5.00
N GLY A 72 -3.93 -22.56 4.23
CA GLY A 72 -2.54 -22.86 3.90
C GLY A 72 -1.66 -22.74 5.14
N THR A 73 -0.55 -23.47 5.16
CA THR A 73 0.50 -23.25 6.16
C THR A 73 1.24 -21.97 5.81
N ALA A 74 1.40 -21.07 6.78
CA ALA A 74 2.20 -19.88 6.56
C ALA A 74 3.64 -20.28 6.23
N ALA A 75 4.18 -19.74 5.14
CA ALA A 75 5.59 -19.89 4.85
C ALA A 75 6.41 -19.20 5.95
N ALA A 76 7.54 -19.79 6.30
CA ALA A 76 8.41 -19.25 7.33
C ALA A 76 8.88 -17.84 6.95
N LEU A 77 8.89 -16.93 7.92
CA LEU A 77 9.48 -15.63 7.74
C LEU A 77 11.00 -15.75 7.57
N ILE A 78 11.55 -14.82 6.80
CA ILE A 78 12.97 -14.78 6.47
C ILE A 78 13.64 -13.69 7.31
N GLU A 79 14.72 -14.01 8.02
CA GLU A 79 15.51 -12.98 8.71
C GLU A 79 16.16 -12.04 7.68
N VAL A 80 15.98 -10.73 7.87
CA VAL A 80 16.50 -9.70 6.97
C VAL A 80 17.94 -9.39 7.33
N VAL A 81 18.82 -9.59 6.35
CA VAL A 81 20.26 -9.32 6.43
C VAL A 81 20.70 -8.36 5.31
N GLY A 82 21.83 -7.69 5.49
CA GLY A 82 22.43 -6.84 4.46
C GLY A 82 21.69 -5.51 4.22
N PRO A 83 21.80 -4.91 3.02
CA PRO A 83 21.37 -3.53 2.75
C PRO A 83 19.88 -3.23 2.99
N TYR A 84 18.99 -4.20 2.80
CA TYR A 84 17.55 -4.05 3.05
C TYR A 84 17.22 -3.81 4.54
N ARG A 85 18.10 -4.23 5.45
CA ARG A 85 17.99 -3.93 6.88
C ARG A 85 18.18 -2.44 7.16
N THR A 86 19.08 -1.78 6.42
CA THR A 86 19.52 -0.41 6.68
C THR A 86 18.43 0.64 6.43
N SER A 87 17.60 0.47 5.39
CA SER A 87 16.51 1.42 5.11
C SER A 87 15.41 1.36 6.19
N ALA A 88 14.90 0.15 6.49
CA ALA A 88 13.87 -0.03 7.51
C ALA A 88 14.36 0.37 8.92
N GLU A 89 15.64 0.18 9.21
CA GLU A 89 16.26 0.69 10.44
C GLU A 89 16.27 2.22 10.48
N THR A 90 16.60 2.88 9.36
CA THR A 90 16.61 4.35 9.26
C THR A 90 15.22 4.94 9.47
N ASP A 91 14.21 4.33 8.84
CA ASP A 91 12.81 4.75 8.97
C ASP A 91 12.33 4.58 10.42
N LEU A 92 12.59 3.44 11.04
CA LEU A 92 12.21 3.21 12.44
C LEU A 92 12.93 4.18 13.39
N ARG A 93 14.23 4.42 13.19
CA ARG A 93 15.00 5.41 13.98
C ARG A 93 14.42 6.82 13.86
N SER A 94 13.92 7.18 12.68
CA SER A 94 13.28 8.48 12.42
C SER A 94 11.89 8.58 13.02
N TRP A 95 11.16 7.47 13.11
CA TRP A 95 9.80 7.40 13.66
C TRP A 95 9.77 7.37 15.20
N VAL A 96 10.71 6.70 15.86
CA VAL A 96 10.72 6.53 17.34
C VAL A 96 10.60 7.84 18.13
N PRO A 97 11.24 8.97 17.75
CA PRO A 97 11.02 10.24 18.44
C PRO A 97 9.55 10.70 18.42
N MET A 98 8.83 10.50 17.32
CA MET A 98 7.40 10.82 17.21
C MET A 98 6.56 9.88 18.09
N TYR A 99 6.94 8.61 18.17
CA TYR A 99 6.32 7.66 19.10
C TYR A 99 6.43 8.12 20.56
N LEU A 100 7.64 8.50 21.01
CA LEU A 100 7.85 8.97 22.38
C LEU A 100 7.07 10.26 22.68
N ASP A 101 7.04 11.21 21.75
CA ASP A 101 6.24 12.43 21.85
C ASP A 101 4.72 12.14 21.93
N ALA A 102 4.23 11.15 21.18
CA ALA A 102 2.84 10.71 21.26
C ALA A 102 2.50 10.12 22.64
N LEU A 103 3.41 9.35 23.25
CA LEU A 103 3.23 8.83 24.61
C LEU A 103 3.22 9.95 25.65
N ASP A 104 4.08 10.97 25.51
CA ASP A 104 4.09 12.14 26.38
C ASP A 104 2.77 12.90 26.32
N LYS A 105 2.29 13.17 25.10
CA LYS A 105 1.02 13.86 24.88
C LYS A 105 -0.16 13.04 25.40
N TYR A 106 -0.20 11.74 25.13
CA TYR A 106 -1.22 10.84 25.68
C TYR A 106 -1.23 10.89 27.21
N ARG A 107 -0.05 10.75 27.84
CA ARG A 107 0.11 10.82 29.29
C ARG A 107 -0.35 12.16 29.87
N SER A 108 -0.15 13.28 29.19
CA SER A 108 -0.57 14.60 29.68
C SER A 108 -2.09 14.81 29.70
N ASP A 109 -2.83 14.15 28.80
CA ASP A 109 -4.27 14.30 28.64
C ASP A 109 -4.92 13.00 28.11
N PRO A 110 -4.95 11.93 28.92
CA PRO A 110 -5.37 10.61 28.45
C PRO A 110 -6.88 10.51 28.18
N MET A 111 -7.69 11.46 28.68
CA MET A 111 -9.15 11.48 28.57
C MET A 111 -9.69 12.63 27.70
N GLY A 112 -8.86 13.61 27.33
CA GLY A 112 -9.24 14.74 26.50
C GLY A 112 -8.80 14.61 25.04
N ALA A 113 -8.17 15.66 24.52
CA ALA A 113 -7.85 15.79 23.09
C ALA A 113 -6.84 14.72 22.61
N ASN A 114 -5.98 14.24 23.51
CA ASN A 114 -4.91 13.31 23.18
C ASN A 114 -5.31 11.82 23.33
N ARG A 115 -6.56 11.51 23.70
CA ARG A 115 -7.01 10.13 23.98
C ARG A 115 -6.70 9.13 22.85
N GLY A 116 -6.76 9.58 21.59
CA GLY A 116 -6.56 8.72 20.42
C GLY A 116 -5.10 8.50 20.03
N LEU A 117 -4.14 9.21 20.67
CA LEU A 117 -2.73 9.12 20.29
C LEU A 117 -2.14 7.73 20.56
N LEU A 118 -2.62 7.02 21.59
CA LEU A 118 -2.15 5.67 21.87
C LEU A 118 -2.52 4.70 20.75
N ASP A 119 -3.75 4.81 20.21
CA ASP A 119 -4.25 3.92 19.15
C ASP A 119 -3.57 4.21 17.79
N LEU A 120 -2.93 5.38 17.64
CA LEU A 120 -2.09 5.70 16.49
C LEU A 120 -0.74 4.99 16.53
N VAL A 121 -0.19 4.73 17.71
CA VAL A 121 1.18 4.19 17.87
C VAL A 121 1.23 2.76 18.39
N TYR A 122 0.13 2.25 18.95
CA TYR A 122 -0.03 0.84 19.32
C TYR A 122 -1.10 0.16 18.47
N ALA A 123 -0.83 -1.08 18.09
CA ALA A 123 -1.89 -1.98 17.67
C ALA A 123 -2.67 -2.43 18.92
N PRO A 124 -3.99 -2.61 18.84
CA PRO A 124 -4.76 -3.05 19.99
C PRO A 124 -4.43 -4.49 20.35
N GLY A 125 -4.48 -4.77 21.64
CA GLY A 125 -4.13 -6.05 22.23
C GLY A 125 -3.84 -5.91 23.73
N PRO A 126 -3.68 -7.03 24.44
CA PRO A 126 -3.30 -7.05 25.85
C PRO A 126 -2.09 -6.17 26.17
N TYR A 127 -1.07 -6.15 25.30
CA TYR A 127 0.10 -5.30 25.51
C TYR A 127 -0.23 -3.80 25.49
N ALA A 128 -1.03 -3.35 24.52
CA ALA A 128 -1.44 -1.94 24.44
C ALA A 128 -2.28 -1.51 25.65
N GLU A 129 -3.16 -2.39 26.15
CA GLU A 129 -3.93 -2.14 27.38
C GLU A 129 -3.02 -1.99 28.60
N PHE A 130 -2.01 -2.85 28.73
CA PHE A 130 -1.03 -2.75 29.81
C PHE A 130 -0.28 -1.40 29.77
N VAL A 131 0.18 -0.99 28.59
CA VAL A 131 0.84 0.32 28.42
C VAL A 131 -0.11 1.46 28.75
N ARG A 132 -1.37 1.39 28.29
CA ARG A 132 -2.41 2.39 28.59
C ARG A 132 -2.56 2.60 30.09
N GLN A 133 -2.72 1.50 30.83
CA GLN A 133 -2.88 1.53 32.29
C GLN A 133 -1.61 2.05 33.00
N SER A 134 -0.43 1.63 32.54
CA SER A 134 0.85 2.08 33.10
C SER A 134 1.05 3.59 32.93
N LEU A 135 0.79 4.13 31.73
CA LEU A 135 0.89 5.56 31.46
C LEU A 135 -0.12 6.38 32.27
N GLN A 136 -1.37 5.91 32.40
CA GLN A 136 -2.38 6.58 33.21
C GLN A 136 -2.03 6.57 34.71
N ALA A 137 -1.51 5.45 35.23
CA ALA A 137 -1.07 5.35 36.62
C ALA A 137 0.09 6.33 36.92
N SER A 138 0.94 6.63 35.93
CA SER A 138 2.08 7.54 36.10
C SER A 138 1.70 9.02 36.29
N VAL A 139 0.46 9.41 35.98
CA VAL A 139 -0.03 10.79 36.06
C VAL A 139 -0.47 11.18 37.48
N GLY A 140 -0.84 10.20 38.32
CA GLY A 140 -1.40 10.47 39.65
C GLY A 140 -2.70 11.29 39.63
N PRO A 141 -3.37 11.51 40.77
CA PRO A 141 -4.68 12.16 40.82
C PRO A 141 -4.66 13.69 40.57
N GLN A 142 -3.49 14.34 40.60
CA GLN A 142 -3.30 15.76 40.33
C GLN A 142 -1.89 16.01 39.73
N PRO A 143 -1.76 16.42 38.46
CA PRO A 143 -0.48 16.86 37.93
C PRO A 143 -0.03 18.11 38.70
N THR A 144 1.17 18.09 39.29
CA THR A 144 1.72 19.25 39.99
C THR A 144 1.86 20.42 39.00
N PRO A 145 1.25 21.58 39.25
CA PRO A 145 1.33 22.72 38.34
C PRO A 145 2.78 23.12 38.07
N GLY A 146 3.13 23.29 36.78
CA GLY A 146 4.47 23.66 36.35
C GLY A 146 5.47 22.49 36.21
N THR A 147 5.06 21.25 36.49
CA THR A 147 5.88 20.07 36.18
C THR A 147 5.76 19.69 34.71
N GLN A 148 6.88 19.66 34.00
CA GLN A 148 6.99 19.17 32.63
C GLN A 148 7.58 17.77 32.63
N ARG A 149 7.00 16.85 31.86
CA ARG A 149 7.57 15.53 31.64
C ARG A 149 7.83 15.28 30.16
N ARG A 150 8.90 14.57 29.85
CA ARG A 150 9.29 14.24 28.49
C ARG A 150 10.03 12.92 28.40
N PHE A 151 9.63 12.07 27.48
CA PHE A 151 10.39 10.92 27.03
C PHE A 151 11.41 11.33 25.98
N GLU A 152 12.68 11.02 26.25
CA GLU A 152 13.80 11.27 25.33
C GLU A 152 14.43 9.94 24.90
N LEU A 153 14.65 9.76 23.60
CA LEU A 153 15.29 8.57 23.07
C LEU A 153 16.72 8.46 23.62
N GLY A 154 17.03 7.33 24.26
CA GLY A 154 18.39 6.97 24.63
C GLY A 154 19.06 6.18 23.51
N GLN A 155 18.69 4.91 23.36
CA GLN A 155 19.25 4.01 22.35
C GLN A 155 18.15 3.16 21.71
N LEU A 156 18.26 2.94 20.41
CA LEU A 156 17.49 1.93 19.67
C LEU A 156 18.45 0.92 19.05
N THR A 157 18.21 -0.37 19.32
CA THR A 157 18.97 -1.49 18.78
C THR A 157 18.02 -2.48 18.11
N ILE A 158 18.18 -2.66 16.80
CA ILE A 158 17.41 -3.66 16.05
C ILE A 158 17.98 -5.05 16.37
N GLN A 159 17.18 -5.89 17.01
CA GLN A 159 17.57 -7.26 17.35
C GLN A 159 17.33 -8.16 16.14
N HIS A 160 16.06 -8.27 15.75
CA HIS A 160 15.62 -9.09 14.61
C HIS A 160 14.76 -8.28 13.66
N MET A 161 14.83 -8.65 12.39
CA MET A 161 13.94 -8.10 11.37
C MET A 161 13.48 -9.26 10.51
N TYR A 162 12.18 -9.45 10.41
CA TYR A 162 11.60 -10.57 9.69
C TYR A 162 10.89 -10.08 8.45
N ALA A 163 11.08 -10.77 7.34
CA ALA A 163 10.44 -10.52 6.07
C ALA A 163 9.48 -11.64 5.70
N LYS A 164 8.42 -11.25 4.99
CA LYS A 164 7.48 -12.11 4.29
C LYS A 164 8.23 -12.90 3.20
N PRO A 165 7.70 -14.04 2.71
CA PRO A 165 8.39 -14.90 1.75
C PRO A 165 8.85 -14.21 0.45
N TRP A 166 8.21 -13.10 0.09
CA TRP A 166 8.54 -12.27 -1.07
C TRP A 166 9.50 -11.12 -0.73
N GLY A 167 10.14 -11.13 0.45
CA GLY A 167 11.28 -10.26 0.79
C GLY A 167 10.95 -8.93 1.47
N ARG A 168 9.68 -8.65 1.78
CA ARG A 168 9.26 -7.40 2.45
C ARG A 168 9.15 -7.56 3.95
N VAL A 169 9.58 -6.55 4.70
CA VAL A 169 9.57 -6.57 6.17
C VAL A 169 8.14 -6.80 6.68
N ALA A 170 7.96 -7.89 7.44
CA ALA A 170 6.75 -8.21 8.18
C ALA A 170 6.72 -7.43 9.50
N TYR A 171 7.77 -7.54 10.31
CA TYR A 171 7.92 -6.82 11.58
C TYR A 171 9.39 -6.76 12.02
N ILE A 172 9.67 -5.93 13.01
CA ILE A 172 10.99 -5.63 13.55
C ILE A 172 10.95 -5.81 15.06
N ASP A 173 11.82 -6.64 15.61
CA ASP A 173 12.05 -6.73 17.06
C ASP A 173 13.21 -5.83 17.43
N ALA A 174 12.99 -4.87 18.33
CA ALA A 174 14.02 -3.93 18.75
C ALA A 174 14.01 -3.69 20.25
N ALA A 175 15.22 -3.46 20.78
CA ALA A 175 15.44 -2.97 22.13
C ALA A 175 15.54 -1.44 22.10
N LEU A 176 14.69 -0.79 22.88
CA LEU A 176 14.60 0.65 23.05
C LEU A 176 14.94 1.01 24.50
N THR A 177 15.85 1.96 24.69
CA THR A 177 16.04 2.66 25.96
C THR A 177 15.61 4.12 25.79
N TYR A 178 14.87 4.63 26.76
CA TYR A 178 14.42 6.02 26.77
C TYR A 178 14.43 6.58 28.18
N LEU A 179 14.55 7.90 28.28
CA LEU A 179 14.65 8.63 29.54
C LEU A 179 13.32 9.34 29.80
N ASP A 180 12.69 9.11 30.95
CA ASP A 180 11.59 9.96 31.45
C ASP A 180 12.19 11.12 32.25
N ARG A 181 12.23 12.28 31.63
CA ARG A 181 12.75 13.52 32.21
C ARG A 181 11.59 14.29 32.83
N VAL A 182 11.68 14.55 34.14
CA VAL A 182 10.71 15.34 34.90
C VAL A 182 11.38 16.63 35.35
N THR A 183 10.86 17.77 34.88
CA THR A 183 11.31 19.11 35.28
C THR A 183 10.22 19.75 36.12
N GLU A 184 10.50 19.96 37.40
CA GLU A 184 9.59 20.61 38.35
C GLU A 184 9.51 22.13 38.08
N ALA A 185 8.48 22.81 38.62
CA ALA A 185 8.28 24.25 38.45
C ALA A 185 9.49 25.12 38.88
N GLY A 186 10.33 24.62 39.79
CA GLY A 186 11.58 25.26 40.22
C GLY A 186 12.79 24.99 39.32
N GLY A 187 12.61 24.36 38.16
CA GLY A 187 13.67 24.02 37.21
C GLY A 187 14.49 22.77 37.57
N LYS A 188 14.24 22.15 38.72
CA LYS A 188 14.88 20.90 39.12
C LYS A 188 14.47 19.79 38.17
N THR A 189 15.47 19.16 37.54
CA THR A 189 15.27 18.02 36.64
C THR A 189 15.62 16.72 37.35
N SER A 190 14.77 15.71 37.23
CA SER A 190 15.07 14.31 37.52
C SER A 190 14.89 13.46 36.27
N THR A 191 15.60 12.34 36.19
CA THR A 191 15.59 11.48 35.01
C THR A 191 15.53 10.02 35.45
N LEU A 192 14.57 9.27 34.90
CA LEU A 192 14.46 7.84 35.07
C LEU A 192 14.72 7.16 33.72
N GLN A 193 15.60 6.16 33.70
CA GLN A 193 15.85 5.38 32.50
C GLN A 193 14.89 4.19 32.43
N HIS A 194 14.29 3.99 31.26
CA HIS A 194 13.46 2.85 30.91
C HIS A 194 14.12 2.02 29.81
N ALA A 195 13.85 0.72 29.83
CA ALA A 195 14.25 -0.22 28.79
C ALA A 195 13.05 -1.06 28.40
N GLN A 196 12.85 -1.26 27.10
CA GLN A 196 11.74 -1.98 26.52
C GLN A 196 12.26 -2.80 25.34
N GLN A 197 11.78 -4.03 25.21
CA GLN A 197 11.86 -4.78 23.96
C GLN A 197 10.48 -4.75 23.32
N ALA A 198 10.41 -4.26 22.09
CA ALA A 198 9.17 -4.00 21.40
C ALA A 198 9.22 -4.55 19.98
N ARG A 199 8.06 -5.00 19.51
CA ARG A 199 7.86 -5.47 18.15
C ARG A 199 7.12 -4.40 17.36
N PHE A 200 7.73 -3.95 16.27
CA PHE A 200 7.22 -2.88 15.42
C PHE A 200 6.79 -3.43 14.07
N VAL A 201 5.75 -2.83 13.51
CA VAL A 201 5.29 -3.13 12.16
C VAL A 201 5.10 -1.84 11.38
N ASN A 202 5.52 -1.86 10.12
CA ASN A 202 5.39 -0.71 9.23
C ASN A 202 3.92 -0.56 8.82
N GLN A 203 3.40 0.66 8.95
CA GLN A 203 2.05 1.07 8.56
C GLN A 203 2.02 1.78 7.20
N GLY A 204 3.09 1.72 6.41
CA GLY A 204 3.29 2.48 5.18
C GLY A 204 3.87 3.88 5.45
N HIS A 205 4.48 4.48 4.42
CA HIS A 205 5.00 5.86 4.44
C HIS A 205 5.92 6.21 5.63
N GLY A 206 6.73 5.25 6.10
CA GLY A 206 7.66 5.45 7.22
C GLY A 206 6.99 5.54 8.60
N MET A 207 5.69 5.24 8.68
CA MET A 207 4.95 5.17 9.94
C MET A 207 5.00 3.76 10.49
N TYR A 208 5.11 3.61 11.81
CA TYR A 208 5.08 2.31 12.48
C TYR A 208 3.99 2.24 13.53
N LYS A 209 3.71 1.02 14.00
CA LYS A 209 3.01 0.75 15.24
C LYS A 209 3.78 -0.27 16.05
N VAL A 210 3.68 -0.17 17.38
CA VAL A 210 4.09 -1.22 18.30
C VAL A 210 2.96 -2.26 18.35
N ILE A 211 3.27 -3.49 17.96
CA ILE A 211 2.31 -4.61 17.99
C ILE A 211 2.45 -5.50 19.22
N ASP A 212 3.60 -5.48 19.90
CA ASP A 212 3.83 -6.31 21.08
C ASP A 212 5.05 -5.79 21.87
N GLY A 213 5.19 -6.28 23.11
CA GLY A 213 6.37 -6.08 23.93
C GLY A 213 6.79 -7.37 24.61
N TYR A 214 8.10 -7.54 24.78
CA TYR A 214 8.64 -8.68 25.50
C TYR A 214 8.67 -8.38 26.99
N ASP A 215 8.02 -9.23 27.78
CA ASP A 215 8.05 -9.14 29.23
C ASP A 215 9.13 -10.10 29.78
N PRO A 216 10.23 -9.56 30.35
CA PRO A 216 11.31 -10.37 30.87
C PRO A 216 10.93 -11.16 32.14
N MET A 217 9.87 -10.77 32.85
CA MET A 217 9.41 -11.49 34.06
C MET A 217 8.76 -12.83 33.71
N ILE A 218 8.00 -12.86 32.61
CA ILE A 218 7.36 -14.08 32.09
C ILE A 218 8.15 -14.74 30.96
N GLY A 219 9.23 -14.10 30.49
CA GLY A 219 10.14 -14.65 29.48
C GLY A 219 9.51 -14.85 28.10
N ARG A 220 8.54 -14.01 27.72
CA ARG A 220 7.84 -14.11 26.44
C ARG A 220 7.28 -12.77 25.96
N TRP A 221 6.97 -12.71 24.67
CA TRP A 221 6.09 -11.71 24.08
C TRP A 221 4.70 -11.77 24.73
N VAL A 222 4.13 -10.60 25.06
CA VAL A 222 2.86 -10.50 25.79
C VAL A 222 1.70 -11.01 24.94
N ASP A 223 1.61 -10.56 23.68
CA ASP A 223 0.56 -11.00 22.75
C ASP A 223 1.00 -12.24 21.95
N GLY A 224 2.29 -12.34 21.63
CA GLY A 224 2.89 -13.45 20.89
C GLY A 224 2.51 -13.49 19.40
N GLU A 225 2.70 -14.67 18.80
CA GLU A 225 2.48 -14.91 17.37
C GLU A 225 1.18 -15.66 17.08
N GLN A 226 0.21 -15.55 17.99
CA GLN A 226 -1.12 -16.08 17.73
C GLN A 226 -1.74 -15.32 16.54
N PRO A 227 -2.47 -16.01 15.65
CA PRO A 227 -3.14 -15.36 14.52
C PRO A 227 -4.01 -14.19 14.99
N ARG A 228 -3.72 -12.99 14.49
CA ARG A 228 -4.55 -11.78 14.67
C ARG A 228 -5.68 -11.68 13.64
N TRP A 229 -5.98 -12.80 12.98
CA TRP A 229 -7.01 -12.96 11.98
C TRP A 229 -7.83 -14.20 12.32
N SER A 230 -9.04 -14.28 11.79
CA SER A 230 -9.91 -15.44 11.92
C SER A 230 -10.68 -15.66 10.63
N SER A 231 -11.19 -16.87 10.42
CA SER A 231 -12.04 -17.16 9.26
C SER A 231 -13.28 -16.27 9.22
N LEU A 232 -13.86 -15.96 10.38
CA LEU A 232 -15.01 -15.06 10.49
C LEU A 232 -14.65 -13.62 10.10
N ALA A 233 -13.48 -13.12 10.52
CA ALA A 233 -13.00 -11.80 10.10
C ALA A 233 -12.77 -11.73 8.59
N LEU A 234 -12.13 -12.74 8.01
CA LEU A 234 -11.91 -12.83 6.56
C LEU A 234 -13.24 -12.83 5.78
N GLU A 235 -14.25 -13.57 6.25
CA GLU A 235 -15.58 -13.59 5.66
C GLU A 235 -16.31 -12.24 5.78
N ALA A 236 -16.19 -11.58 6.93
CA ALA A 236 -16.76 -10.25 7.16
C ALA A 236 -16.13 -9.18 6.26
N GLU A 237 -14.86 -9.33 5.92
CA GLU A 237 -14.13 -8.41 5.05
C GLU A 237 -14.43 -8.63 3.55
N ALA A 238 -14.68 -9.88 3.12
CA ALA A 238 -14.66 -10.29 1.71
C ALA A 238 -15.65 -9.56 0.78
N ALA A 239 -16.81 -9.14 1.29
CA ALA A 239 -17.85 -8.50 0.49
C ALA A 239 -17.40 -7.17 -0.11
N PHE A 240 -16.69 -6.36 0.68
CA PHE A 240 -16.26 -5.01 0.29
C PHE A 240 -15.31 -4.99 -0.93
N PRO A 241 -14.15 -5.69 -0.92
CA PRO A 241 -13.23 -5.67 -2.05
C PRO A 241 -13.80 -6.31 -3.31
N VAL A 242 -14.66 -7.33 -3.18
CA VAL A 242 -15.36 -7.92 -4.34
C VAL A 242 -16.34 -6.93 -4.96
N GLY A 243 -17.08 -6.17 -4.14
CA GLY A 243 -17.96 -5.11 -4.62
C GLY A 243 -17.20 -4.09 -5.46
N TRP A 244 -16.12 -3.52 -4.92
CA TRP A 244 -15.27 -2.55 -5.66
C TRP A 244 -14.64 -3.14 -6.91
N TYR A 245 -14.22 -4.41 -6.86
CA TYR A 245 -13.67 -5.11 -8.02
C TYR A 245 -14.67 -5.23 -9.18
N LEU A 246 -15.94 -5.54 -8.88
CA LEU A 246 -17.02 -5.68 -9.86
C LEU A 246 -17.60 -4.34 -10.32
N GLN A 247 -17.60 -3.32 -9.45
CA GLN A 247 -18.01 -1.96 -9.80
C GLN A 247 -17.21 -1.44 -10.99
N ARG A 248 -15.89 -1.69 -11.02
CA ARG A 248 -15.02 -1.22 -12.11
C ARG A 248 -15.36 -1.84 -13.48
N GLU A 249 -16.14 -2.92 -13.50
CA GLU A 249 -16.69 -3.55 -14.72
C GLU A 249 -18.16 -3.23 -14.97
N SER A 250 -18.78 -2.45 -14.10
CA SER A 250 -20.18 -2.05 -14.21
C SER A 250 -20.27 -0.73 -14.95
N TYR A 251 -21.32 -0.57 -15.75
CA TYR A 251 -21.57 0.62 -16.55
C TYR A 251 -23.03 1.04 -16.38
N VAL A 252 -23.26 2.31 -16.12
CA VAL A 252 -24.58 2.95 -16.12
C VAL A 252 -24.70 3.91 -17.31
N PRO A 253 -25.93 4.30 -17.70
CA PRO A 253 -26.10 5.25 -18.79
C PRO A 253 -25.39 6.58 -18.52
N ALA A 254 -24.65 7.07 -19.51
CA ALA A 254 -23.84 8.29 -19.43
C ALA A 254 -22.73 8.27 -18.34
N GLU A 255 -22.28 7.09 -17.92
CA GLU A 255 -21.22 6.94 -16.92
C GLU A 255 -19.91 7.61 -17.34
N GLN A 256 -19.15 8.07 -16.34
CA GLN A 256 -17.78 8.48 -16.53
C GLN A 256 -16.90 7.30 -16.95
N TYR A 257 -16.35 7.35 -18.17
CA TYR A 257 -15.39 6.37 -18.69
C TYR A 257 -14.17 7.12 -19.30
N PRO A 258 -13.01 6.47 -19.55
CA PRO A 258 -12.70 5.04 -19.42
C PRO A 258 -12.53 4.56 -17.97
N HIS A 259 -12.82 3.28 -17.72
CA HIS A 259 -12.53 2.60 -16.45
C HIS A 259 -11.12 1.99 -16.43
N ALA A 260 -10.57 1.68 -17.60
CA ALA A 260 -9.17 1.35 -17.75
C ALA A 260 -8.30 2.55 -17.32
N GLY A 261 -7.23 2.27 -16.56
CA GLY A 261 -6.30 3.34 -16.17
C GLY A 261 -5.56 3.87 -17.39
N ALA A 262 -5.30 5.18 -17.41
CA ALA A 262 -4.50 5.77 -18.49
C ALA A 262 -3.09 5.14 -18.50
N PRO A 263 -2.47 4.95 -19.69
CA PRO A 263 -1.07 4.52 -19.75
C PRO A 263 -0.18 5.41 -18.87
N GLY A 264 0.50 4.82 -17.88
CA GLY A 264 1.35 5.54 -16.94
C GLY A 264 0.64 6.14 -15.70
N SER A 265 -0.65 5.86 -15.47
CA SER A 265 -1.38 6.34 -14.29
C SER A 265 -1.04 5.62 -12.98
N TYR A 266 -0.27 4.54 -13.04
CA TYR A 266 0.11 3.73 -11.88
C TYR A 266 1.63 3.69 -11.75
N TRP A 267 2.13 3.80 -10.52
CA TRP A 267 3.55 3.67 -10.19
C TRP A 267 4.06 2.25 -10.44
N LEU A 268 3.24 1.23 -10.14
CA LEU A 268 3.48 -0.17 -10.46
C LEU A 268 2.37 -0.72 -11.39
N ILE A 269 2.77 -1.40 -12.46
CA ILE A 269 1.87 -2.14 -13.36
C ILE A 269 2.29 -3.61 -13.39
N THR A 270 1.49 -4.45 -12.74
CA THR A 270 1.69 -5.91 -12.70
C THR A 270 1.23 -6.60 -14.00
N ALA A 271 1.61 -7.86 -14.20
CA ALA A 271 1.09 -8.70 -15.28
C ALA A 271 -0.43 -8.84 -15.21
N TYR A 272 -0.97 -9.01 -13.99
CA TYR A 272 -2.40 -9.00 -13.76
C TYR A 272 -3.03 -7.64 -14.08
N ASP A 273 -2.44 -6.52 -13.66
CA ASP A 273 -2.95 -5.18 -13.96
C ASP A 273 -3.00 -4.92 -15.47
N ARG A 274 -2.01 -5.41 -16.24
CA ARG A 274 -2.04 -5.35 -17.72
C ARG A 274 -3.22 -6.14 -18.28
N ALA A 275 -3.33 -7.43 -17.96
CA ALA A 275 -4.41 -8.28 -18.44
C ALA A 275 -5.79 -7.73 -18.05
N ARG A 276 -5.90 -7.19 -16.83
CA ARG A 276 -7.13 -6.59 -16.31
C ARG A 276 -7.49 -5.30 -17.03
N ASN A 277 -6.52 -4.41 -17.27
CA ASN A 277 -6.76 -3.19 -18.03
C ASN A 277 -7.10 -3.48 -19.50
N ASP A 278 -6.53 -4.53 -20.11
CA ASP A 278 -6.89 -4.94 -21.47
C ASP A 278 -8.36 -5.39 -21.56
N LEU A 279 -8.84 -6.11 -20.55
CA LEU A 279 -10.26 -6.45 -20.44
C LEU A 279 -11.13 -5.20 -20.27
N LEU A 280 -10.76 -4.28 -19.38
CA LEU A 280 -11.49 -3.02 -19.18
C LEU A 280 -11.51 -2.16 -20.45
N ASN A 281 -10.40 -2.08 -21.18
CA ASN A 281 -10.33 -1.38 -22.47
C ASN A 281 -11.31 -1.97 -23.49
N GLN A 282 -11.48 -3.29 -23.53
CA GLN A 282 -12.48 -3.93 -24.38
C GLN A 282 -13.90 -3.54 -23.97
N LEU A 283 -14.18 -3.48 -22.66
CA LEU A 283 -15.48 -3.03 -22.15
C LEU A 283 -15.77 -1.57 -22.46
N ASP A 284 -14.78 -0.70 -22.25
CA ASP A 284 -14.86 0.73 -22.57
C ASP A 284 -15.14 0.93 -24.08
N ALA A 285 -14.47 0.15 -24.94
CA ALA A 285 -14.71 0.19 -26.38
C ALA A 285 -16.12 -0.29 -26.76
N SER A 286 -16.62 -1.37 -26.15
CA SER A 286 -17.99 -1.86 -26.36
C SER A 286 -19.05 -0.86 -25.87
N TYR A 287 -18.82 -0.21 -24.73
CA TYR A 287 -19.67 0.86 -24.21
C TYR A 287 -19.71 2.07 -25.15
N ALA A 288 -18.55 2.53 -25.62
CA ALA A 288 -18.45 3.64 -26.56
C ALA A 288 -19.16 3.35 -27.91
N LYS A 289 -19.15 2.09 -28.35
CA LYS A 289 -19.90 1.60 -29.52
C LYS A 289 -21.40 1.41 -29.27
N LYS A 290 -21.87 1.64 -28.03
CA LYS A 290 -23.25 1.42 -27.59
C LYS A 290 -23.72 -0.03 -27.75
N GLU A 291 -22.80 -0.99 -27.66
CA GLU A 291 -23.14 -2.43 -27.64
C GLU A 291 -23.92 -2.80 -26.37
N PHE A 292 -23.76 -2.00 -25.32
CA PHE A 292 -24.62 -1.94 -24.14
C PHE A 292 -24.68 -0.49 -23.63
N THR A 293 -25.76 -0.16 -22.91
CA THR A 293 -25.95 1.10 -22.18
C THR A 293 -25.91 0.91 -20.67
N THR A 294 -26.19 -0.31 -20.21
CA THR A 294 -26.03 -0.73 -18.81
C THR A 294 -25.36 -2.10 -18.77
N ARG A 295 -24.44 -2.27 -17.83
CA ARG A 295 -23.81 -3.54 -17.47
C ARG A 295 -23.68 -3.56 -15.95
N ARG A 296 -24.27 -4.53 -15.26
CA ARG A 296 -24.20 -4.62 -13.79
C ARG A 296 -24.18 -6.06 -13.31
N PHE A 297 -23.73 -6.26 -12.08
CA PHE A 297 -23.74 -7.56 -11.42
C PHE A 297 -24.85 -7.60 -10.37
N ASP A 298 -25.77 -8.55 -10.53
CA ASP A 298 -26.86 -8.84 -9.60
C ASP A 298 -26.60 -10.15 -8.86
N ASP A 299 -27.29 -10.35 -7.73
CA ASP A 299 -27.26 -11.58 -6.92
C ASP A 299 -25.82 -12.02 -6.60
N VAL A 300 -24.93 -11.07 -6.29
CA VAL A 300 -23.52 -11.34 -6.07
C VAL A 300 -23.34 -12.08 -4.75
N SER A 301 -22.72 -13.25 -4.81
CA SER A 301 -22.27 -14.00 -3.66
C SER A 301 -20.77 -14.27 -3.75
N VAL A 302 -20.08 -14.12 -2.62
CA VAL A 302 -18.66 -14.44 -2.48
C VAL A 302 -18.49 -15.54 -1.45
N ARG A 303 -17.62 -16.50 -1.74
CA ARG A 303 -17.18 -17.49 -0.76
C ARG A 303 -15.66 -17.61 -0.77
N ILE A 304 -15.05 -17.70 0.40
CA ILE A 304 -13.61 -17.96 0.50
C ILE A 304 -13.39 -19.43 0.22
N SER A 305 -12.46 -19.75 -0.67
CA SER A 305 -12.08 -21.13 -1.01
C SER A 305 -10.78 -21.54 -0.32
N ARG A 306 -9.86 -20.59 -0.13
CA ARG A 306 -8.57 -20.81 0.50
C ARG A 306 -8.01 -19.50 1.03
N PHE A 307 -7.32 -19.55 2.17
CA PHE A 307 -6.46 -18.47 2.65
C PHE A 307 -5.05 -19.00 2.87
N GLU A 308 -4.06 -18.30 2.32
CA GLU A 308 -2.63 -18.62 2.42
C GLU A 308 -1.95 -17.50 3.22
N PRO A 309 -1.87 -17.63 4.56
CA PRO A 309 -1.23 -16.61 5.39
C PRO A 309 0.26 -16.52 5.09
N ALA A 310 0.80 -15.32 5.20
CA ALA A 310 2.23 -15.02 5.16
C ALA A 310 2.75 -14.53 6.53
N THR A 311 1.86 -13.99 7.37
CA THR A 311 2.20 -13.50 8.72
C THR A 311 1.10 -13.89 9.71
N PHE A 312 1.43 -13.92 11.01
CA PHE A 312 0.41 -14.03 12.07
C PHE A 312 -0.49 -12.79 12.15
N LEU A 313 -0.06 -11.64 11.59
CA LEU A 313 -0.88 -10.43 11.46
C LEU A 313 -2.04 -10.63 10.47
N GLY A 314 -1.92 -11.62 9.58
CA GLY A 314 -2.94 -12.03 8.62
C GLY A 314 -2.70 -11.55 7.20
N ASP A 315 -1.48 -11.12 6.88
CA ASP A 315 -1.12 -10.85 5.50
C ASP A 315 -1.20 -12.16 4.74
N GLY A 316 -1.61 -12.14 3.48
CA GLY A 316 -1.64 -13.37 2.70
C GLY A 316 -2.54 -13.32 1.49
N VAL A 317 -2.59 -14.43 0.77
CA VAL A 317 -3.42 -14.53 -0.43
C VAL A 317 -4.76 -15.18 -0.06
N VAL A 318 -5.85 -14.45 -0.30
CA VAL A 318 -7.21 -14.96 -0.18
C VAL A 318 -7.71 -15.34 -1.57
N THR A 319 -8.03 -16.62 -1.77
CA THR A 319 -8.69 -17.08 -3.00
C THR A 319 -10.19 -17.18 -2.77
N VAL A 320 -10.97 -16.43 -3.55
CA VAL A 320 -12.43 -16.40 -3.45
C VAL A 320 -13.07 -16.91 -4.74
N VAL A 321 -14.27 -17.46 -4.59
CA VAL A 321 -15.16 -17.77 -5.71
C VAL A 321 -16.36 -16.82 -5.63
N VAL A 322 -16.58 -16.09 -6.72
CA VAL A 322 -17.67 -15.12 -6.86
C VAL A 322 -18.67 -15.69 -7.84
N ASN A 323 -19.94 -15.78 -7.43
CA ASN A 323 -21.05 -16.08 -8.31
C ASN A 323 -21.94 -14.85 -8.42
N ALA A 324 -22.39 -14.54 -9.63
CA ALA A 324 -23.26 -13.40 -9.89
C ALA A 324 -24.12 -13.64 -11.13
N ARG A 325 -25.08 -12.74 -11.37
CA ARG A 325 -25.77 -12.59 -12.65
C ARG A 325 -25.28 -11.32 -13.32
N LEU A 326 -24.62 -11.47 -14.47
CA LEU A 326 -24.29 -10.32 -15.31
C LEU A 326 -25.54 -9.88 -16.07
N VAL A 327 -25.99 -8.67 -15.81
CA VAL A 327 -27.14 -8.06 -16.47
C VAL A 327 -26.64 -7.00 -17.45
N THR A 328 -27.10 -7.08 -18.70
CA THR A 328 -26.77 -6.11 -19.75
C THR A 328 -28.03 -5.64 -20.46
N THR A 329 -28.08 -4.36 -20.84
CA THR A 329 -29.10 -3.80 -21.74
C THR A 329 -28.43 -2.92 -22.80
N ALA A 330 -29.01 -2.87 -23.99
CA ALA A 330 -28.57 -2.04 -25.12
C ALA A 330 -29.74 -1.16 -25.64
N GLY A 331 -30.63 -0.71 -24.75
CA GLY A 331 -31.86 0.01 -25.13
C GLY A 331 -33.06 -0.89 -25.43
N GLY A 332 -33.00 -2.16 -25.02
CA GLY A 332 -34.07 -3.15 -25.14
C GLY A 332 -34.22 -3.99 -23.86
N PRO A 333 -34.85 -5.17 -23.91
CA PRO A 333 -34.99 -6.04 -22.74
C PRO A 333 -33.63 -6.36 -22.11
N GLU A 334 -33.59 -6.41 -20.78
CA GLU A 334 -32.41 -6.86 -20.06
C GLU A 334 -32.08 -8.31 -20.40
N ARG A 335 -30.79 -8.59 -20.62
CA ARG A 335 -30.25 -9.94 -20.74
C ARG A 335 -29.46 -10.26 -19.48
N SER A 336 -29.75 -11.41 -18.89
CA SER A 336 -29.09 -11.89 -17.68
C SER A 336 -28.37 -13.19 -17.97
N THR A 337 -27.10 -13.29 -17.56
CA THR A 337 -26.28 -14.49 -17.74
C THR A 337 -25.57 -14.83 -16.42
N PRO A 338 -25.62 -16.10 -15.95
CA PRO A 338 -24.87 -16.48 -14.76
C PRO A 338 -23.37 -16.41 -15.04
N VAL A 339 -22.61 -15.94 -14.05
CA VAL A 339 -21.15 -15.82 -14.12
C VAL A 339 -20.55 -16.35 -12.82
N THR A 340 -19.50 -17.15 -12.95
CA THR A 340 -18.66 -17.61 -11.85
C THR A 340 -17.23 -17.19 -12.12
N ARG A 341 -16.56 -16.60 -11.13
CA ARG A 341 -15.18 -16.13 -11.22
C ARG A 341 -14.38 -16.62 -10.02
N THR A 342 -13.13 -16.96 -10.24
CA THR A 342 -12.19 -17.28 -9.16
C THR A 342 -11.13 -16.19 -9.12
N LEU A 343 -11.08 -15.47 -8.00
CA LEU A 343 -10.23 -14.30 -7.82
C LEU A 343 -9.22 -14.57 -6.70
N ARG A 344 -8.04 -13.96 -6.82
CA ARG A 344 -7.07 -13.87 -5.72
C ARG A 344 -6.91 -12.43 -5.30
N PHE A 345 -6.98 -12.23 -3.99
CA PHE A 345 -6.68 -10.97 -3.34
C PHE A 345 -5.44 -11.13 -2.48
N TYR A 346 -4.51 -10.18 -2.55
CA TYR A 346 -3.51 -10.01 -1.51
C TYR A 346 -4.14 -9.17 -0.39
N ARG A 347 -4.39 -9.81 0.75
CA ARG A 347 -4.80 -9.17 1.99
C ARG A 347 -3.56 -8.61 2.67
N ILE A 348 -3.49 -7.29 2.76
CA ILE A 348 -2.45 -6.54 3.47
C ILE A 348 -3.03 -6.14 4.81
N THR A 349 -2.36 -6.50 5.89
CA THR A 349 -2.78 -6.16 7.25
C THR A 349 -1.57 -5.77 8.06
N ARG A 350 -1.47 -4.46 8.28
CA ARG A 350 -0.28 -3.86 8.88
C ARG A 350 -0.29 -4.06 10.39
N ASP A 351 -1.45 -4.05 11.06
CA ASP A 351 -1.55 -4.19 12.54
C ASP A 351 -2.52 -5.28 13.01
N GLY A 352 -3.07 -6.07 12.09
CA GLY A 352 -4.08 -7.09 12.38
C GLY A 352 -5.53 -6.59 12.25
N LEU A 353 -5.75 -5.27 12.17
CA LEU A 353 -7.10 -4.69 12.13
C LEU A 353 -7.38 -3.86 10.88
N ASN A 354 -6.41 -3.08 10.42
CA ASN A 354 -6.56 -2.28 9.21
C ASN A 354 -6.16 -3.12 8.01
N THR A 355 -7.18 -3.66 7.33
CA THR A 355 -6.98 -4.57 6.21
C THR A 355 -7.33 -3.89 4.90
N ASN A 356 -6.48 -4.10 3.90
CA ASN A 356 -6.77 -3.75 2.52
C ASN A 356 -6.60 -5.00 1.66
N TRP A 357 -7.50 -5.20 0.71
CA TRP A 357 -7.48 -6.35 -0.18
C TRP A 357 -7.26 -5.86 -1.60
N GLN A 358 -6.09 -6.16 -2.13
CA GLN A 358 -5.75 -5.83 -3.51
C GLN A 358 -6.01 -7.04 -4.39
N ALA A 359 -6.80 -6.89 -5.46
CA ALA A 359 -6.91 -7.95 -6.47
C ALA A 359 -5.53 -8.14 -7.14
N VAL A 360 -5.04 -9.39 -7.14
CA VAL A 360 -3.73 -9.76 -7.68
C VAL A 360 -3.81 -10.84 -8.76
N ASP A 361 -4.96 -11.50 -8.88
CA ASP A 361 -5.17 -12.46 -9.94
C ASP A 361 -6.65 -12.78 -10.18
N GLU A 362 -6.90 -13.34 -11.35
CA GLU A 362 -8.17 -13.96 -11.72
C GLU A 362 -7.89 -15.20 -12.57
N GLN A 363 -8.69 -16.24 -12.38
CA GLN A 363 -8.66 -17.41 -13.22
C GLN A 363 -9.53 -17.17 -14.46
N GLY A 364 -8.92 -17.22 -15.65
CA GLY A 364 -9.62 -17.15 -16.93
C GLY A 364 -10.48 -18.39 -17.18
N ALA A 365 -11.33 -18.33 -18.21
CA ALA A 365 -12.27 -19.42 -18.55
C ALA A 365 -11.59 -20.78 -18.87
N ASN A 366 -10.31 -20.75 -19.24
CA ASN A 366 -9.49 -21.94 -19.49
C ASN A 366 -8.83 -22.51 -18.21
N GLY A 367 -9.11 -21.95 -17.04
CA GLY A 367 -8.52 -22.36 -15.77
C GLY A 367 -7.12 -21.79 -15.52
N VAL A 368 -6.59 -20.93 -16.40
CA VAL A 368 -5.27 -20.32 -16.26
C VAL A 368 -5.37 -18.98 -15.55
N TRP A 369 -4.44 -18.72 -14.65
CA TRP A 369 -4.31 -17.42 -13.97
C TRP A 369 -3.85 -16.33 -14.93
N LEU A 370 -4.54 -15.19 -14.94
CA LEU A 370 -4.21 -14.06 -15.82
C LEU A 370 -2.81 -13.48 -15.54
N SER A 371 -2.32 -13.60 -14.30
CA SER A 371 -0.94 -13.24 -13.93
C SER A 371 0.13 -14.18 -14.52
N GLY A 372 -0.26 -15.32 -15.09
CA GLY A 372 0.66 -16.41 -15.43
C GLY A 372 1.20 -17.17 -14.20
N GLY A 373 0.65 -16.92 -13.01
CA GLY A 373 1.05 -17.51 -11.74
C GLY A 373 2.07 -16.69 -10.94
N ASN A 374 2.62 -15.61 -11.53
CA ASN A 374 3.45 -14.66 -10.80
C ASN A 374 2.60 -13.51 -10.27
N LEU A 375 2.31 -13.53 -8.97
CA LEU A 375 1.47 -12.52 -8.32
C LEU A 375 2.17 -11.18 -8.08
N GLU A 376 3.49 -11.10 -8.27
CA GLU A 376 4.28 -9.86 -8.06
C GLU A 376 4.04 -9.23 -6.66
N LEU A 377 3.90 -10.09 -5.64
CA LEU A 377 3.59 -9.67 -4.27
C LEU A 377 4.67 -8.76 -3.68
N ALA A 378 5.93 -8.96 -4.06
CA ALA A 378 7.03 -8.12 -3.59
C ALA A 378 6.87 -6.68 -4.04
N GLU A 379 6.47 -6.47 -5.28
CA GLU A 379 6.28 -5.16 -5.88
C GLU A 379 5.00 -4.52 -5.36
N ILE A 380 3.90 -5.27 -5.31
CA ILE A 380 2.60 -4.80 -4.81
C ILE A 380 2.72 -4.32 -3.37
N ASP A 381 3.41 -5.08 -2.52
CA ASP A 381 3.60 -4.76 -1.12
C ASP A 381 4.58 -3.59 -0.89
N GLN A 382 5.40 -3.23 -1.87
CA GLN A 382 6.20 -1.99 -1.81
C GLN A 382 5.37 -0.76 -2.19
N ASP A 383 4.55 -0.90 -3.23
CA ASP A 383 3.79 0.20 -3.82
C ASP A 383 2.52 0.52 -3.00
N ARG A 384 1.88 -0.52 -2.46
CA ARG A 384 0.53 -0.47 -1.87
C ARG A 384 0.53 -0.91 -0.39
N GLY A 385 1.66 -1.40 0.11
CA GLY A 385 1.85 -1.98 1.44
C GLY A 385 2.25 -1.00 2.53
#